data_AF-A0AAN9VHY5-F1
#
_entry.id   AF-A0AAN9VHY5-F1
#
_cell.length_a   1.000
_cell.length_b   1.000
_cell.length_c   1.000
_cell.angle_alpha   90.00
_cell.angle_beta   90.00
_cell.angle_gamma   90.00
#
_symmetry.space_group_name_H-M   'P 1'
#
loop_
_entity.id
_entity.type
_entity.pdbx_description
1 polymer ?
#
loop_
_entity_poly.entity_id
_entity_poly.type
_entity_poly.pdbx_seq_one_letter_code
_entity_poly.pdbx_strand_id
1 'polypeptide(L)'
;MPLVLIFLSQFVLGVGTTLYYALGQTYLDDNTNKRRTPLMLGCVLALRTIGPAFGFILGFACLRIYIAPSLTPLIDKDDPRWLGAWWLGK
;
A
#
# COMPACT_ATOMS: atom_id res chain seq x y z
N MET A 1 -9.51 10.72 20.77
CA MET A 1 -8.99 11.34 19.53
C MET A 1 -8.50 10.33 18.48
N PRO A 2 -7.66 9.32 18.78
CA PRO A 2 -7.17 8.38 17.75
C PRO A 2 -8.27 7.53 17.10
N LEU A 3 -9.32 7.11 17.85
CA LEU A 3 -10.43 6.34 17.27
C LEU A 3 -11.20 7.09 16.20
N VAL A 4 -11.37 8.41 16.32
CA VAL A 4 -12.10 9.22 15.34
C VAL A 4 -11.30 9.30 14.03
N LEU A 5 -9.97 9.41 14.11
CA LEU A 5 -9.10 9.40 12.94
C LEU A 5 -9.11 8.04 12.23
N ILE A 6 -9.06 6.94 12.99
CA ILE A 6 -9.17 5.59 12.44
C ILE A 6 -10.54 5.38 11.82
N PHE A 7 -11.61 5.85 12.46
CA PHE A 7 -12.95 5.75 11.91
C PHE A 7 -13.09 6.52 10.59
N LEU A 8 -12.63 7.77 10.54
CA LEU A 8 -12.66 8.59 9.33
C LEU A 8 -11.84 7.96 8.20
N SER A 9 -10.65 7.43 8.49
CA SER A 9 -9.83 6.78 7.46
C SER A 9 -10.49 5.53 6.90
N GLN A 10 -11.05 4.67 7.76
CA GLN A 10 -11.80 3.48 7.32
C GLN A 10 -13.09 3.84 6.59
N PHE A 11 -13.76 4.92 7.00
CA PHE A 11 -14.96 5.41 6.32
C PHE A 11 -14.64 5.89 4.90
N VAL A 12 -13.61 6.73 4.73
CA VAL A 12 -13.17 7.20 3.41
C VAL A 12 -12.69 6.03 2.54
N LEU A 13 -11.97 5.07 3.13
CA LEU A 13 -11.58 3.83 2.45
C LEU A 13 -12.80 3.06 1.95
N GLY A 14 -13.84 2.92 2.79
CA GLY A 14 -15.10 2.28 2.42
C GLY A 14 -15.77 2.95 1.22
N VAL A 15 -15.94 4.28 1.28
CA VAL A 15 -16.52 5.06 0.19
C VAL A 15 -15.74 4.89 -1.11
N GLY A 16 -14.41 5.01 -1.07
CA GLY A 16 -13.56 4.83 -2.25
C GLY A 16 -13.67 3.43 -2.85
N THR A 17 -13.71 2.40 -2.00
CA THR A 17 -13.83 1.00 -2.43
C THR A 17 -15.18 0.75 -3.11
N THR A 18 -16.28 1.25 -2.55
CA THR A 18 -17.61 1.13 -3.15
C THR A 18 -17.70 1.85 -4.49
N LEU A 19 -17.18 3.08 -4.60
CA LEU A 19 -17.18 3.84 -5.86
C LEU A 19 -16.38 3.14 -6.96
N TYR A 20 -15.24 2.55 -6.61
CA TYR A 20 -14.44 1.77 -7.55
C TYR A 20 -15.23 0.60 -8.15
N TYR A 21 -15.93 -0.19 -7.32
CA TYR A 21 -16.70 -1.32 -7.81
C TYR A 21 -17.98 -0.91 -8.55
N ALA A 22 -18.68 0.13 -8.07
CA ALA A 22 -19.95 0.55 -8.64
C ALA A 22 -19.80 1.35 -9.95
N LEU A 23 -18.83 2.27 -10.00
CA LEU A 23 -18.64 3.19 -11.12
C LEU A 23 -17.37 2.87 -11.92
N GLY A 24 -16.27 2.54 -11.25
CA GLY A 24 -14.99 2.33 -11.92
C GLY A 24 -14.99 1.08 -12.81
N GLN A 25 -15.50 -0.04 -12.28
CA GLN A 25 -15.52 -1.30 -13.03
C GLN A 25 -16.54 -1.27 -14.18
N THR A 26 -17.71 -0.67 -13.97
CA THR A 26 -18.75 -0.51 -14.99
C THR A 26 -18.31 0.44 -16.10
N TYR A 27 -17.70 1.58 -15.74
CA TYR A 27 -17.10 2.49 -16.71
C TYR A 27 -16.04 1.80 -17.58
N LEU A 28 -15.16 1.00 -16.96
CA LEU A 28 -14.12 0.27 -17.69
C LEU A 28 -14.72 -0.78 -18.63
N ASP A 29 -15.78 -1.48 -18.20
CA ASP A 29 -16.49 -2.47 -19.00
C ASP A 29 -17.16 -1.83 -20.22
N ASP A 30 -17.87 -0.72 -20.01
CA ASP A 30 -18.66 -0.03 -21.05
C ASP A 30 -17.80 0.71 -22.08
N ASN A 31 -16.66 1.26 -21.67
CA ASN A 31 -15.78 2.06 -22.54
C ASN A 31 -14.69 1.23 -23.24
N THR A 32 -14.58 -0.06 -22.93
CA THR A 32 -13.57 -0.94 -23.53
C THR A 32 -14.20 -1.88 -24.55
N ASN A 33 -13.53 -2.04 -25.69
CA ASN A 33 -13.95 -2.97 -26.73
C ASN A 33 -13.98 -4.41 -26.18
N LYS A 34 -15.07 -5.16 -26.37
CA LYS A 34 -15.37 -6.47 -25.72
C LYS A 34 -14.23 -7.51 -25.77
N ARG A 35 -13.34 -7.41 -26.76
CA ARG A 35 -12.15 -8.27 -26.90
C ARG A 35 -11.01 -7.94 -25.95
N ARG A 36 -10.91 -6.70 -25.47
CA ARG A 36 -9.83 -6.18 -24.61
C ARG A 36 -10.24 -5.98 -23.15
N THR A 37 -11.54 -5.94 -22.88
CA THR A 37 -12.11 -5.83 -21.54
C THR A 37 -11.53 -6.82 -20.52
N PRO A 38 -11.41 -8.14 -20.81
CA PRO A 38 -10.82 -9.08 -19.85
C PRO A 38 -9.34 -8.81 -19.57
N LEU A 39 -8.58 -8.33 -20.56
CA LEU A 39 -7.17 -7.95 -20.38
C LEU A 39 -7.05 -6.72 -19.48
N MET A 40 -7.90 -5.71 -19.69
CA MET A 40 -7.89 -4.49 -18.89
C MET A 40 -8.31 -4.76 -17.44
N LEU A 41 -9.38 -5.54 -17.23
CA LEU A 41 -9.80 -5.97 -15.90
C LEU A 41 -8.71 -6.80 -15.20
N GLY A 42 -8.04 -7.71 -15.93
CA GLY A 42 -6.91 -8.47 -15.42
C GLY A 42 -5.74 -7.59 -14.98
N CYS A 43 -5.41 -6.55 -15.76
CA CYS A 43 -4.36 -5.59 -15.42
C CYS A 43 -4.72 -4.79 -14.15
N VAL A 44 -5.96 -4.30 -14.05
CA VAL A 44 -6.41 -3.56 -12.86
C VAL A 44 -6.39 -4.45 -11.61
N LEU A 45 -6.81 -5.71 -11.71
CA LEU A 45 -6.74 -6.65 -10.60
C LEU A 45 -5.30 -6.95 -10.19
N ALA A 46 -4.39 -7.10 -11.15
CA ALA A 46 -2.97 -7.31 -10.89
C ALA A 46 -2.35 -6.09 -10.17
N LEU A 47 -2.64 -4.87 -10.62
CA LEU A 47 -2.19 -3.66 -9.92
C LEU A 47 -2.70 -3.60 -8.48
N ARG A 48 -3.94 -4.05 -8.25
CA ARG A 48 -4.54 -4.10 -6.90
C ARG A 48 -3.84 -5.09 -5.98
N THR A 49 -3.42 -6.25 -6.48
CA THR A 49 -2.69 -7.25 -5.66
C THR A 49 -1.23 -6.87 -5.47
N ILE A 50 -0.64 -6.16 -6.45
CA ILE A 50 0.74 -5.68 -6.40
C ILE A 50 0.92 -4.52 -5.42
N GLY A 51 -0.11 -3.66 -5.23
CA GLY A 51 -0.06 -2.53 -4.29
C GLY A 51 0.38 -2.91 -2.87
N PRO A 52 -0.27 -3.89 -2.20
CA PRO A 52 0.16 -4.38 -0.89
C PRO A 52 1.60 -4.93 -0.89
N ALA A 53 1.99 -5.67 -1.94
CA ALA A 53 3.34 -6.22 -2.06
C ALA A 53 4.40 -5.10 -2.08
N PHE A 54 4.18 -4.04 -2.86
CA PHE A 54 5.06 -2.87 -2.86
C PHE A 54 5.08 -2.18 -1.49
N GLY A 55 3.93 -2.07 -0.81
CA GLY A 55 3.87 -1.51 0.54
C GLY A 55 4.74 -2.27 1.53
N PHE A 56 4.71 -3.61 1.50
CA PHE A 56 5.58 -4.44 2.34
C PHE A 56 7.06 -4.30 1.98
N ILE A 57 7.39 -4.26 0.69
CA ILE A 57 8.78 -4.08 0.22
C ILE A 57 9.32 -2.71 0.69
N LEU A 58 8.51 -1.66 0.55
CA LEU A 58 8.88 -0.31 1.00
C LEU A 58 9.05 -0.27 2.52
N GLY A 59 8.10 -0.85 3.27
CA GLY A 59 8.20 -0.98 4.72
C GLY A 59 9.47 -1.72 5.14
N PHE A 60 9.77 -2.84 4.49
CA PHE A 60 11.00 -3.60 4.71
C PHE A 60 12.25 -2.76 4.44
N ALA A 61 12.27 -1.99 3.35
CA ALA A 61 13.37 -1.09 3.05
C ALA A 61 13.55 -0.02 4.14
N CYS A 62 12.47 0.56 4.66
CA CYS A 62 12.51 1.49 5.79
C CYS A 62 13.09 0.82 7.06
N LEU A 63 12.71 -0.44 7.34
CA LEU A 63 13.23 -1.17 8.49
C LEU A 63 14.71 -1.61 8.33
N ARG A 64 15.22 -1.73 7.10
CA ARG A 64 16.65 -1.98 6.85
C ARG A 64 17.56 -0.78 7.13
N ILE A 65 17.00 0.43 7.24
CA ILE A 65 17.74 1.63 7.60
C ILE A 65 17.78 1.73 9.13
N TYR A 66 18.94 2.03 9.69
CA TYR A 66 19.09 2.19 11.14
C TYR A 66 18.22 3.34 11.65
N ILE A 67 17.64 3.21 12.85
CA ILE A 67 16.72 4.21 13.43
C ILE A 67 17.26 5.65 13.41
N ALA A 68 18.58 5.81 13.51
CA ALA A 68 19.28 7.09 13.44
C ALA A 68 20.31 7.06 12.29
N PRO A 69 19.95 7.49 11.07
CA PRO A 69 20.82 7.38 9.89
C PRO A 69 22.15 8.13 10.01
N SER A 70 22.25 9.11 10.91
CA SER A 70 23.44 9.92 11.18
C SER A 70 24.47 9.26 12.10
N LEU A 71 24.11 8.17 12.78
CA LEU A 71 25.00 7.45 13.68
C LEU A 71 25.56 6.22 12.99
N THR A 72 26.86 5.94 13.15
CA THR A 72 27.46 4.68 12.74
C THR A 72 26.99 3.58 13.69
N PRO A 73 26.22 2.59 13.20
CA PRO A 73 25.71 1.54 14.07
C PRO A 73 26.87 0.67 14.55
N LEU A 74 26.93 0.44 15.87
CA LEU A 74 27.85 -0.53 16.48
C LEU A 74 27.30 -1.98 16.38
N ILE A 75 26.05 -2.11 15.93
CA ILE A 75 25.23 -3.31 15.94
C ILE A 75 24.98 -3.73 14.49
N ASP A 76 25.11 -5.03 14.19
CA ASP A 76 24.85 -5.58 12.87
C ASP A 76 23.34 -5.70 12.59
N LYS A 77 22.94 -5.77 11.32
CA LYS A 77 21.54 -5.89 10.91
C LYS A 77 20.89 -7.21 11.36
N ASP A 78 21.70 -8.22 11.65
CA ASP A 78 21.24 -9.54 12.11
C ASP A 78 21.12 -9.62 13.65
N ASP A 79 21.52 -8.58 14.38
CA ASP A 79 21.38 -8.56 15.84
C ASP A 79 19.90 -8.33 16.22
N PRO A 80 19.33 -9.11 17.16
CA PRO A 80 17.95 -8.91 17.64
C PRO A 80 17.69 -7.51 18.22
N ARG A 81 18.73 -6.73 18.53
CA ARG A 81 18.62 -5.33 18.99
C ARG A 81 18.45 -4.33 17.86
N TRP A 82 18.52 -4.76 16.60
CA TRP A 82 18.34 -3.89 15.44
C TRP A 82 16.94 -3.27 15.43
N LEU A 83 16.90 -1.94 15.51
CA LEU A 83 15.68 -1.14 15.33
C LEU A 83 15.80 -0.39 14.01
N GLY A 84 14.95 -0.77 13.07
CA GLY A 84 14.79 -0.08 11.80
C GLY A 84 14.13 1.29 11.95
N ALA A 85 14.22 2.13 10.92
CA ALA A 85 13.58 3.44 10.87
C ALA A 85 12.06 3.33 10.65
N TRP A 86 11.35 2.83 11.67
CA TRP A 86 9.89 2.66 11.69
C TRP A 86 9.12 3.98 11.57
N TRP A 87 9.76 5.10 11.92
CA TRP A 87 9.19 6.44 11.87
C TRP A 87 9.25 7.05 10.47
N LEU A 88 9.99 6.48 9.53
CA LEU A 88 10.19 7.05 8.19
C LEU A 88 8.91 7.03 7.33
N GLY A 89 7.89 6.26 7.76
CA GLY A 89 6.55 6.23 7.16
C GLY A 89 5.46 6.88 8.01
N LYS A 90 5.81 7.70 9.02
CA LYS A 90 4.87 8.46 9.84
C LYS A 90 4.34 9.70 9.14
#